data_AF-A0A3R5QWH0-F1
#
_entry.id   AF-A0A3R5QWH0-F1
#
_cell.length_a   1.000
_cell.length_b   1.000
_cell.length_c   1.000
_cell.angle_alpha   90.00
_cell.angle_beta   90.00
_cell.angle_gamma   90.00
#
_symmetry.space_group_name_H-M   'P 1'
#
loop_
_entity.id
_entity.type
_entity.pdbx_description
1 polymer ?
#
loop_
_entity_poly.entity_id
_entity_poly.type
_entity_poly.pdbx_seq_one_letter_code
_entity_poly.pdbx_strand_id
1 'polypeptide(L)'
;MDKIKIGEVIYKMRKERGITQEQLSCFVGVSTAAVSKWESGTSYPDITLLPVLASFFNITIDELLNYKAELSKDEVMSLYKECEILFSGDEIDKAIELSQEYVDKYPNSYFLKMRIAFLFQVYSFKKGSEEGIEEMLKKSVSLLEDIVNSCNDQKLVEEALFCLGAEYSSLGQDDKAIEVLGKIKKSELNPDQLLANIYIRKGEFKKARKMLQSMLFQNIWMLSLICSALSDSYYEESKDLSMVEKYLDLAIDIKKAFMPEGRKALILYNNYLLYASIYMKFGEKEKAIHMLNNMVEDIGEDDINKYPEFQSVWCFNEMVKNQSETITLNLFDTILITLEDESFNPIKENEEFLRVINRIKELKENSLKKEL
;
A
#
# COMPACT_ATOMS: atom_id res chain seq x y z
N MET A 1 -3.92 27.48 12.54
CA MET A 1 -5.32 26.98 12.55
C MET A 1 -5.96 27.38 11.25
N ASP A 2 -6.33 26.41 10.42
CA ASP A 2 -7.09 26.65 9.18
C ASP A 2 -8.39 27.41 9.50
N LYS A 3 -8.76 28.38 8.67
CA LYS A 3 -10.04 29.09 8.81
C LYS A 3 -11.19 28.15 8.50
N ILE A 4 -12.16 28.06 9.40
CA ILE A 4 -13.40 27.30 9.20
C ILE A 4 -14.20 27.96 8.07
N LYS A 5 -14.55 27.21 7.03
CA LYS A 5 -15.21 27.74 5.82
C LYS A 5 -16.74 27.83 5.93
N ILE A 6 -17.26 28.03 7.15
CA ILE A 6 -18.70 28.15 7.41
C ILE A 6 -19.36 29.29 6.61
N GLY A 7 -18.64 30.39 6.35
CA GLY A 7 -19.15 31.50 5.56
C GLY A 7 -19.50 31.12 4.11
N GLU A 8 -18.65 30.29 3.49
CA GLU A 8 -18.87 29.78 2.13
C GLU A 8 -20.11 28.86 2.10
N VAL A 9 -20.28 28.03 3.12
CA VAL A 9 -21.44 27.14 3.25
C VAL A 9 -22.72 27.93 3.44
N ILE A 10 -22.75 28.91 4.35
CA ILE A 10 -23.91 29.77 4.58
C ILE A 10 -24.31 30.49 3.29
N TYR A 11 -23.34 31.09 2.59
CA TYR A 11 -23.59 31.76 1.31
C TYR A 11 -24.19 30.81 0.28
N LYS A 12 -23.58 29.64 0.11
CA LYS A 12 -24.03 28.61 -0.85
C LYS A 12 -25.45 28.14 -0.54
N MET A 13 -25.71 27.70 0.68
CA MET A 13 -27.02 27.17 1.11
C MET A 13 -28.12 28.24 1.01
N ARG A 14 -27.81 29.49 1.37
CA ARG A 14 -28.72 30.62 1.22
C ARG A 14 -29.11 30.84 -0.24
N LYS A 15 -28.13 30.79 -1.15
CA LYS A 15 -28.36 30.94 -2.59
C LYS A 15 -29.14 29.79 -3.19
N GLU A 16 -28.86 28.56 -2.79
CA GLU A 16 -29.61 27.36 -3.23
C GLU A 16 -31.08 27.42 -2.82
N ARG A 17 -31.38 28.02 -1.66
CA ARG A 17 -32.76 28.26 -1.19
C ARG A 17 -33.40 29.53 -1.73
N GLY A 18 -32.67 30.36 -2.47
CA GLY A 18 -33.20 31.58 -3.09
C GLY A 18 -33.57 32.70 -2.12
N ILE A 19 -33.00 32.74 -0.91
CA ILE A 19 -33.37 33.74 0.12
C ILE A 19 -32.32 34.87 0.24
N THR A 20 -32.72 36.03 0.76
CA THR A 20 -31.83 37.18 1.00
C THR A 20 -31.10 37.10 2.34
N GLN A 21 -30.06 37.93 2.53
CA GLN A 21 -29.37 38.03 3.82
C GLN A 21 -30.31 38.58 4.90
N GLU A 22 -31.24 39.50 4.58
CA GLU A 22 -32.27 39.94 5.55
C GLU A 22 -33.19 38.79 5.97
N GLN A 23 -33.62 37.95 5.02
CA GLN A 23 -34.51 36.83 5.33
C GLN A 23 -33.84 35.81 6.25
N LEU A 24 -32.56 35.51 6.01
CA LEU A 24 -31.78 34.65 6.89
C LEU A 24 -31.56 35.29 8.27
N SER A 25 -31.23 36.59 8.32
CA SER A 25 -30.97 37.29 9.59
C SER A 25 -32.23 37.37 10.47
N CYS A 26 -33.41 37.59 9.86
CA CYS A 26 -34.69 37.53 10.55
C CYS A 26 -35.00 36.15 11.14
N PHE A 27 -34.72 35.07 10.42
CA PHE A 27 -34.95 33.71 10.92
C PHE A 27 -34.02 33.37 12.10
N VAL A 28 -32.75 33.72 11.98
CA VAL A 28 -31.71 33.38 12.97
C VAL A 28 -31.75 34.33 14.18
N GLY A 29 -32.40 35.49 14.05
CA GLY A 29 -32.52 36.48 15.14
C GLY A 29 -31.29 37.38 15.29
N VAL A 30 -30.63 37.71 14.18
CA VAL A 30 -29.42 38.55 14.15
C VAL A 30 -29.55 39.73 13.20
N SER A 31 -28.58 40.64 13.19
CA SER A 31 -28.55 41.72 12.20
C SER A 31 -28.13 41.20 10.81
N THR A 32 -28.65 41.81 9.74
CA THR A 32 -28.23 41.51 8.36
C THR A 32 -26.73 41.70 8.16
N ALA A 33 -26.13 42.69 8.84
CA ALA A 33 -24.69 42.92 8.82
C ALA A 33 -23.89 41.75 9.43
N ALA A 34 -24.44 41.03 10.42
CA ALA A 34 -23.81 39.84 10.97
C ALA A 34 -23.75 38.73 9.90
N VAL A 35 -24.87 38.46 9.23
CA VAL A 35 -24.92 37.48 8.12
C VAL A 35 -23.95 37.84 7.01
N SER A 36 -23.87 39.12 6.61
CA SER A 36 -22.90 39.56 5.59
C SER A 36 -21.46 39.32 6.03
N LYS A 37 -21.11 39.55 7.31
CA LYS A 37 -19.76 39.30 7.84
C LYS A 37 -19.43 37.82 7.93
N TRP A 38 -20.43 36.97 8.17
CA TRP A 38 -20.26 35.52 8.14
C TRP A 38 -19.95 35.04 6.72
N GLU A 39 -20.78 35.45 5.74
CA GLU A 39 -20.60 35.07 4.33
C GLU A 39 -19.27 35.57 3.74
N SER A 40 -18.75 36.70 4.22
CA SER A 40 -17.44 37.24 3.80
C SER A 40 -16.24 36.69 4.61
N GLY A 41 -16.47 35.78 5.56
CA GLY A 41 -15.41 35.21 6.41
C GLY A 41 -14.75 36.23 7.36
N THR A 42 -15.41 37.37 7.62
CA THR A 42 -14.94 38.44 8.51
C THR A 42 -15.19 38.13 9.99
N SER A 43 -16.26 37.39 10.28
CA SER A 43 -16.54 36.87 11.62
C SER A 43 -17.26 35.52 11.52
N TYR A 44 -17.33 34.79 12.63
CA TYR A 44 -18.12 33.55 12.71
C TYR A 44 -19.48 33.80 13.36
N PRO A 45 -20.50 32.97 13.06
CA PRO A 45 -21.68 32.88 13.90
C PRO A 45 -21.29 32.49 15.33
N ASP A 46 -22.05 32.96 16.31
CA ASP A 46 -21.89 32.48 17.68
C ASP A 46 -22.16 30.96 17.73
N ILE A 47 -21.44 30.23 18.60
CA ILE A 47 -21.58 28.78 18.71
C ILE A 47 -23.03 28.36 19.01
N THR A 48 -23.78 29.20 19.72
CA THR A 48 -25.20 28.96 20.03
C THR A 48 -26.13 29.07 18.82
N LEU A 49 -25.68 29.70 17.73
CA LEU A 49 -26.43 29.84 16.48
C LEU A 49 -26.19 28.69 15.50
N LEU A 50 -25.16 27.86 15.73
CA LEU A 50 -24.86 26.73 14.83
C LEU A 50 -26.01 25.72 14.73
N PRO A 51 -26.66 25.28 15.83
CA PRO A 51 -27.81 24.38 15.74
C PRO A 51 -29.00 24.99 14.98
N VAL A 52 -29.20 26.31 15.13
CA VAL A 52 -30.30 27.04 14.45
C VAL A 52 -30.03 27.12 12.95
N LEU A 53 -28.81 27.48 12.56
CA LEU A 53 -28.38 27.52 11.15
C LEU A 53 -28.43 26.14 10.50
N ALA A 54 -27.92 25.12 11.18
CA ALA A 54 -27.92 23.73 10.70
C ALA A 54 -29.35 23.22 10.48
N SER A 55 -30.24 23.44 11.47
CA SER A 55 -31.66 23.11 11.36
C SER A 55 -32.36 23.90 10.26
N PHE A 56 -32.05 25.20 10.13
CA PHE A 56 -32.60 26.03 9.07
C PHE A 56 -32.24 25.46 7.70
N PHE A 57 -30.96 25.19 7.44
CA PHE A 57 -30.47 24.66 6.17
C PHE A 57 -30.72 23.16 5.96
N ASN A 58 -31.23 22.45 6.96
CA ASN A 58 -31.46 21.00 6.95
C ASN A 58 -30.17 20.23 6.63
N ILE A 59 -29.10 20.61 7.32
CA ILE A 59 -27.78 19.98 7.29
C ILE A 59 -27.31 19.74 8.72
N THR A 60 -26.27 18.92 8.88
CA THR A 60 -25.59 18.72 10.16
C THR A 60 -24.72 19.94 10.52
N ILE A 61 -24.34 20.06 11.80
CA ILE A 61 -23.39 21.09 12.24
C ILE A 61 -22.02 20.89 11.56
N ASP A 62 -21.62 19.64 11.34
CA ASP A 62 -20.37 19.30 10.65
C ASP A 62 -20.38 19.84 9.22
N GLU A 63 -21.45 19.56 8.45
CA GLU A 63 -21.64 20.11 7.11
C GLU A 63 -21.67 21.64 7.10
N LEU A 64 -22.33 22.27 8.09
CA LEU A 64 -22.37 23.72 8.24
C LEU A 64 -20.96 24.31 8.46
N LEU A 65 -20.15 23.66 9.28
CA LEU A 65 -18.77 24.07 9.55
C LEU A 65 -17.82 23.75 8.38
N ASN A 66 -18.33 23.08 7.33
CA ASN A 66 -17.52 22.44 6.30
C ASN A 66 -16.45 21.51 6.91
N TYR A 67 -16.80 20.89 8.04
CA TYR A 67 -16.02 19.89 8.73
C TYR A 67 -16.49 18.52 8.25
N LYS A 68 -15.55 17.69 7.79
CA LYS A 68 -15.82 16.28 7.53
C LYS A 68 -15.07 15.49 8.59
N ALA A 69 -15.81 14.82 9.47
CA ALA A 69 -15.24 13.93 10.49
C ALA A 69 -14.48 12.74 9.85
N GLU A 70 -14.92 12.31 8.67
CA GLU A 70 -14.33 11.20 7.92
C GLU A 70 -13.99 11.63 6.49
N LEU A 71 -12.76 11.34 6.09
CA LEU A 71 -12.32 11.49 4.71
C LEU A 71 -12.95 10.39 3.85
N SER A 72 -13.41 10.75 2.66
CA SER A 72 -13.71 9.74 1.64
C SER A 72 -12.43 9.00 1.22
N LYS A 73 -12.59 7.80 0.64
CA LYS A 73 -11.45 7.02 0.15
C LYS A 73 -10.61 7.81 -0.87
N ASP A 74 -11.26 8.57 -1.75
CA ASP A 74 -10.56 9.37 -2.76
C ASP A 74 -9.77 10.52 -2.14
N GLU A 75 -10.33 11.18 -1.12
CA GLU A 75 -9.60 12.21 -0.35
C GLU A 75 -8.39 11.61 0.36
N VAL A 76 -8.54 10.44 1.01
CA VAL A 76 -7.41 9.72 1.64
C VAL A 76 -6.33 9.38 0.61
N MET A 77 -6.72 8.87 -0.57
CA MET A 77 -5.76 8.51 -1.60
C MET A 77 -5.04 9.74 -2.19
N SER A 78 -5.69 10.90 -2.24
CA SER A 78 -5.05 12.15 -2.62
C SER A 78 -3.97 12.57 -1.62
N LEU A 79 -4.27 12.52 -0.31
CA LEU A 79 -3.29 12.83 0.74
C LEU A 79 -2.13 11.82 0.74
N TYR A 80 -2.45 10.54 0.60
CA TYR A 80 -1.44 9.48 0.47
C TYR A 80 -0.48 9.76 -0.69
N LYS A 81 -1.01 10.15 -1.86
CA LYS A 81 -0.17 10.42 -3.05
C LYS A 81 0.76 11.62 -2.83
N GLU A 82 0.32 12.63 -2.11
CA GLU A 82 1.15 13.78 -1.75
C GLU A 82 2.33 13.37 -0.85
N CYS A 83 2.07 12.54 0.17
CA CYS A 83 3.11 11.95 1.00
C CYS A 83 4.03 11.01 0.19
N GLU A 84 3.48 10.13 -0.65
CA GLU A 84 4.21 9.16 -1.46
C GLU A 84 5.21 9.86 -2.40
N ILE A 85 4.84 10.99 -3.00
CA ILE A 85 5.76 11.79 -3.84
C ILE A 85 6.97 12.25 -3.03
N LEU A 86 6.77 12.78 -1.81
CA LEU A 86 7.86 13.24 -0.96
C LEU A 86 8.75 12.07 -0.48
N PHE A 87 8.14 10.94 -0.11
CA PHE A 87 8.87 9.72 0.26
C PHE A 87 9.69 9.18 -0.91
N SER A 88 9.15 9.24 -2.13
CA SER A 88 9.85 8.79 -3.33
C SER A 88 11.04 9.68 -3.71
N GLY A 89 11.01 10.97 -3.35
CA GLY A 89 12.11 11.91 -3.52
C GLY A 89 13.20 11.82 -2.44
N ASP A 90 13.97 12.90 -2.29
CA ASP A 90 15.12 12.98 -1.35
C ASP A 90 14.75 13.65 -0.01
N GLU A 91 13.49 14.05 0.18
CA GLU A 91 13.04 14.88 1.30
C GLU A 91 12.28 14.06 2.37
N ILE A 92 12.89 12.97 2.84
CA ILE A 92 12.24 12.01 3.75
C ILE A 92 11.72 12.64 5.04
N ASP A 93 12.47 13.57 5.64
CA ASP A 93 12.05 14.20 6.90
C ASP A 93 10.79 15.07 6.69
N LYS A 94 10.69 15.78 5.56
CA LYS A 94 9.47 16.50 5.18
C LYS A 94 8.30 15.57 4.91
N ALA A 95 8.56 14.41 4.30
CA ALA A 95 7.53 13.39 4.08
C ALA A 95 6.96 12.88 5.41
N ILE A 96 7.83 12.67 6.41
CA ILE A 96 7.43 12.26 7.77
C ILE A 96 6.63 13.36 8.46
N GLU A 97 7.09 14.61 8.41
CA GLU A 97 6.39 15.76 9.00
C GLU A 97 4.98 15.93 8.40
N LEU A 98 4.85 15.91 7.07
CA LEU A 98 3.55 16.03 6.39
C LEU A 98 2.61 14.87 6.74
N SER A 99 3.14 13.65 6.77
CA SER A 99 2.37 12.45 7.14
C SER A 99 1.82 12.58 8.55
N GLN A 100 2.64 13.06 9.50
CA GLN A 100 2.21 13.29 10.88
C GLN A 100 1.16 14.40 10.95
N GLU A 101 1.32 15.50 10.21
CA GLU A 101 0.33 16.57 10.15
C GLU A 101 -1.05 16.05 9.70
N TYR A 102 -1.10 15.17 8.69
CA TYR A 102 -2.34 14.58 8.24
C TYR A 102 -2.96 13.61 9.26
N VAL A 103 -2.14 12.79 9.93
CA VAL A 103 -2.63 11.92 11.02
C VAL A 103 -3.22 12.76 12.14
N ASP A 104 -2.55 13.83 12.55
CA ASP A 104 -2.97 14.72 13.63
C ASP A 104 -4.23 15.51 13.27
N LYS A 105 -4.35 15.91 12.00
CA LYS A 105 -5.54 16.60 11.46
C LYS A 105 -6.75 15.69 11.34
N TYR A 106 -6.54 14.40 11.06
CA TYR A 106 -7.60 13.40 10.87
C TYR A 106 -7.42 12.17 11.78
N PRO A 107 -7.49 12.34 13.11
CA PRO A 107 -7.16 11.28 14.07
C PRO A 107 -8.14 10.11 14.05
N ASN A 108 -9.34 10.24 13.47
CA ASN A 108 -10.29 9.13 13.34
C ASN A 108 -10.30 8.52 11.93
N SER A 109 -9.44 9.00 11.02
CA SER A 109 -9.30 8.42 9.67
C SER A 109 -8.38 7.20 9.71
N TYR A 110 -8.91 6.06 10.15
CA TYR A 110 -8.14 4.81 10.27
C TYR A 110 -7.62 4.31 8.91
N PHE A 111 -8.38 4.54 7.83
CA PHE A 111 -7.90 4.20 6.47
C PHE A 111 -6.70 5.07 6.07
N LEU A 112 -6.66 6.35 6.46
CA LEU A 112 -5.48 7.20 6.24
C LEU A 112 -4.29 6.71 7.06
N LYS A 113 -4.50 6.39 8.34
CA LYS A 113 -3.44 5.82 9.20
C LYS A 113 -2.84 4.55 8.60
N MET A 114 -3.68 3.66 8.08
CA MET A 114 -3.23 2.43 7.41
C MET A 114 -2.33 2.75 6.21
N ARG A 115 -2.72 3.75 5.41
CA ARG A 115 -1.96 4.17 4.22
C ARG A 115 -0.63 4.85 4.58
N ILE A 116 -0.61 5.63 5.64
CA ILE A 116 0.62 6.29 6.13
C ILE A 116 1.56 5.29 6.80
N ALA A 117 1.03 4.36 7.62
CA ALA A 117 1.79 3.26 8.18
C ALA A 117 2.53 2.47 7.08
N PHE A 118 1.81 2.15 5.99
CA PHE A 118 2.42 1.52 4.83
C PHE A 118 3.58 2.34 4.21
N LEU A 119 3.48 3.67 4.11
CA LEU A 119 4.59 4.50 3.62
C LEU A 119 5.79 4.47 4.56
N PHE A 120 5.55 4.53 5.87
CA PHE A 120 6.61 4.38 6.88
C PHE A 120 7.29 3.02 6.79
N GLN A 121 6.54 1.95 6.57
CA GLN A 121 7.11 0.62 6.39
C GLN A 121 7.98 0.54 5.12
N VAL A 122 7.40 0.89 3.98
CA VAL A 122 8.03 0.69 2.65
C VAL A 122 9.26 1.56 2.46
N TYR A 123 9.23 2.81 2.91
CA TYR A 123 10.35 3.74 2.71
C TYR A 123 11.37 3.73 3.86
N SER A 124 11.24 2.86 4.86
CA SER A 124 12.05 2.88 6.10
C SER A 124 13.55 2.85 5.82
N PHE A 125 13.97 2.05 4.84
CA PHE A 125 15.36 1.91 4.41
C PHE A 125 16.02 3.24 3.99
N LYS A 126 15.25 4.23 3.53
CA LYS A 126 15.81 5.54 3.11
C LYS A 126 16.41 6.35 4.25
N LYS A 127 16.12 6.00 5.51
CA LYS A 127 16.81 6.59 6.67
C LYS A 127 18.29 6.20 6.74
N GLY A 128 18.71 5.12 6.07
CA GLY A 128 20.11 4.73 5.87
C GLY A 128 20.82 4.14 7.10
N SER A 129 20.35 4.39 8.32
CA SER A 129 20.85 3.74 9.55
C SER A 129 19.82 2.77 10.15
N GLU A 130 20.30 1.71 10.81
CA GLU A 130 19.43 0.77 11.54
C GLU A 130 18.52 1.50 12.54
N GLU A 131 19.07 2.45 13.31
CA GLU A 131 18.30 3.26 14.26
C GLU A 131 17.20 4.08 13.57
N GLY A 132 17.48 4.64 12.38
CA GLY A 132 16.51 5.42 11.62
C GLY A 132 15.42 4.55 10.99
N ILE A 133 15.78 3.35 10.50
CA ILE A 133 14.82 2.35 10.02
C ILE A 133 13.89 1.95 11.17
N GLU A 134 14.46 1.61 12.33
CA GLU A 134 13.71 1.23 13.52
C GLU A 134 12.77 2.35 14.00
N GLU A 135 13.22 3.61 13.98
CA GLU A 135 12.38 4.77 14.30
C GLU A 135 11.16 4.85 13.39
N MET A 136 11.36 4.65 12.09
CA MET A 136 10.29 4.75 11.09
C MET A 136 9.29 3.60 11.21
N LEU A 137 9.78 2.38 11.43
CA LEU A 137 8.92 1.23 11.73
C LEU A 137 8.12 1.44 13.02
N LYS A 138 8.72 2.00 14.09
CA LYS A 138 7.99 2.33 15.32
C LYS A 138 6.85 3.33 15.08
N LYS A 139 7.01 4.30 14.17
CA LYS A 139 5.92 5.20 13.77
C LYS A 139 4.78 4.44 13.09
N SER A 140 5.11 3.49 12.20
CA SER A 140 4.12 2.62 11.55
C SER A 140 3.37 1.76 12.58
N VAL A 141 4.10 1.05 13.46
CA VAL A 141 3.54 0.25 14.55
C VAL A 141 2.57 1.06 15.40
N SER A 142 2.94 2.27 15.82
CA SER A 142 2.09 3.15 16.63
C SER A 142 0.74 3.45 15.93
N LEU A 143 0.77 3.73 14.63
CA LEU A 143 -0.45 3.96 13.85
C LEU A 143 -1.33 2.71 13.76
N LEU A 144 -0.72 1.55 13.53
CA LEU A 144 -1.43 0.29 13.42
C LEU A 144 -2.01 -0.18 14.77
N GLU A 145 -1.28 -0.01 15.86
CA GLU A 145 -1.75 -0.28 17.22
C GLU A 145 -3.00 0.57 17.54
N ASP A 146 -3.00 1.84 17.17
CA ASP A 146 -4.17 2.71 17.36
C ASP A 146 -5.36 2.27 16.49
N ILE A 147 -5.13 1.80 15.25
CA ILE A 147 -6.21 1.19 14.45
C ILE A 147 -6.80 -0.02 15.19
N VAL A 148 -5.96 -0.92 15.69
CA VAL A 148 -6.41 -2.13 16.39
C VAL A 148 -7.19 -1.80 17.67
N ASN A 149 -6.77 -0.76 18.40
CA ASN A 149 -7.37 -0.41 19.69
C ASN A 149 -8.62 0.46 19.57
N SER A 150 -8.72 1.27 18.52
CA SER A 150 -9.73 2.33 18.43
C SER A 150 -10.72 2.16 17.26
N CYS A 151 -10.40 1.36 16.24
CA CYS A 151 -11.27 1.18 15.07
C CYS A 151 -12.39 0.16 15.31
N ASN A 152 -13.60 0.47 14.84
CA ASN A 152 -14.75 -0.42 14.90
C ASN A 152 -14.96 -1.25 13.62
N ASP A 153 -14.20 -1.00 12.56
CA ASP A 153 -14.26 -1.79 11.32
C ASP A 153 -13.41 -3.05 11.47
N GLN A 154 -14.08 -4.18 11.70
CA GLN A 154 -13.42 -5.48 11.90
C GLN A 154 -12.47 -5.85 10.76
N LYS A 155 -12.82 -5.52 9.51
CA LYS A 155 -11.97 -5.87 8.36
C LYS A 155 -10.67 -5.06 8.41
N LEU A 156 -10.78 -3.77 8.68
CA LEU A 156 -9.60 -2.90 8.79
C LEU A 156 -8.73 -3.27 10.00
N VAL A 157 -9.35 -3.68 11.10
CA VAL A 157 -8.64 -4.19 12.29
C VAL A 157 -7.88 -5.47 11.96
N GLU A 158 -8.48 -6.42 11.24
CA GLU A 158 -7.81 -7.65 10.82
C GLU A 158 -6.65 -7.38 9.85
N GLU A 159 -6.82 -6.43 8.92
CA GLU A 159 -5.73 -5.94 8.06
C GLU A 159 -4.59 -5.31 8.89
N ALA A 160 -4.91 -4.53 9.93
CA ALA A 160 -3.92 -3.89 10.79
C ALA A 160 -3.16 -4.91 11.64
N LEU A 161 -3.85 -5.92 12.20
CA LEU A 161 -3.24 -7.02 12.95
C LEU A 161 -2.26 -7.80 12.07
N PHE A 162 -2.59 -8.02 10.80
CA PHE A 162 -1.70 -8.68 9.85
C PHE A 162 -0.42 -7.87 9.62
N CYS A 163 -0.55 -6.56 9.35
CA CYS A 163 0.60 -5.67 9.17
C CYS A 163 1.45 -5.55 10.45
N LEU A 164 0.82 -5.44 11.62
CA LEU A 164 1.51 -5.43 12.93
C LEU A 164 2.30 -6.71 13.17
N GLY A 165 1.75 -7.86 12.81
CA GLY A 165 2.45 -9.14 12.92
C GLY A 165 3.75 -9.13 12.13
N ALA A 166 3.68 -8.66 10.88
CA ALA A 166 4.87 -8.53 10.04
C ALA A 166 5.89 -7.54 10.62
N GLU A 167 5.45 -6.36 11.07
CA GLU A 167 6.37 -5.33 11.59
C GLU A 167 6.98 -5.70 12.94
N TYR A 168 6.22 -6.31 13.86
CA TYR A 168 6.78 -6.82 15.10
C TYR A 168 7.83 -7.89 14.84
N SER A 169 7.61 -8.80 13.89
CA SER A 169 8.61 -9.81 13.53
C SER A 169 9.86 -9.16 12.93
N SER A 170 9.72 -8.16 12.04
CA SER A 170 10.84 -7.38 11.52
C SER A 170 11.63 -6.64 12.60
N LEU A 171 10.99 -6.28 13.72
CA LEU A 171 11.62 -5.65 14.89
C LEU A 171 12.14 -6.68 15.92
N GLY A 172 12.12 -7.98 15.62
CA GLY A 172 12.54 -9.05 16.53
C GLY A 172 11.60 -9.28 17.72
N GLN A 173 10.36 -8.80 17.64
CA GLN A 173 9.33 -8.93 18.68
C GLN A 173 8.36 -10.08 18.36
N ASP A 174 8.89 -11.28 18.11
CA ASP A 174 8.14 -12.41 17.56
C ASP A 174 6.96 -12.87 18.45
N ASP A 175 7.11 -12.82 19.79
CA ASP A 175 6.01 -13.16 20.70
C ASP A 175 4.80 -12.24 20.52
N LYS A 176 5.05 -10.93 20.31
CA LYS A 176 3.97 -9.98 20.02
C LYS A 176 3.38 -10.22 18.64
N ALA A 177 4.22 -10.53 17.65
CA ALA A 177 3.76 -10.88 16.31
C ALA A 177 2.79 -12.06 16.34
N ILE A 178 3.13 -13.13 17.08
CA ILE A 178 2.28 -14.29 17.28
C ILE A 178 0.98 -13.90 17.99
N GLU A 179 1.06 -13.08 19.05
CA GLU A 179 -0.11 -12.64 19.81
C GLU A 179 -1.11 -11.88 18.91
N VAL A 180 -0.64 -10.90 18.13
CA VAL A 180 -1.53 -10.10 17.26
C VAL A 180 -2.07 -10.91 16.10
N LEU A 181 -1.26 -11.76 15.47
CA LEU A 181 -1.73 -12.63 14.38
C LEU A 181 -2.76 -13.65 14.89
N GLY A 182 -2.63 -14.13 16.12
CA GLY A 182 -3.61 -15.02 16.75
C GLY A 182 -4.98 -14.40 16.99
N LYS A 183 -5.10 -13.06 16.99
CA LYS A 183 -6.39 -12.35 17.12
C LYS A 183 -7.18 -12.31 15.81
N ILE A 184 -6.56 -12.61 14.67
CA ILE A 184 -7.22 -12.60 13.36
C ILE A 184 -8.19 -13.79 13.27
N LYS A 185 -9.46 -13.52 12.97
CA LYS A 185 -10.48 -14.57 12.81
C LYS A 185 -10.30 -15.26 11.45
N LYS A 186 -9.67 -16.42 11.44
CA LYS A 186 -9.54 -17.24 10.22
C LYS A 186 -10.90 -17.86 9.86
N SER A 187 -11.54 -17.38 8.80
CA SER A 187 -12.67 -18.11 8.19
C SER A 187 -12.11 -19.35 7.47
N GLU A 188 -12.50 -20.54 7.90
CA GLU A 188 -12.17 -21.80 7.19
C GLU A 188 -12.95 -21.95 5.87
N LEU A 189 -14.01 -21.16 5.70
CA LEU A 189 -14.87 -21.20 4.53
C LEU A 189 -14.49 -20.06 3.57
N ASN A 190 -14.11 -20.43 2.35
CA ASN A 190 -14.01 -19.51 1.23
C ASN A 190 -15.23 -19.69 0.30
N PRO A 191 -16.24 -18.81 0.35
CA PRO A 191 -17.45 -18.95 -0.48
C PRO A 191 -17.21 -18.66 -1.95
N ASP A 192 -16.09 -18.04 -2.33
CA ASP A 192 -15.86 -17.51 -3.68
C ASP A 192 -15.94 -18.61 -4.74
N GLN A 193 -15.39 -19.80 -4.46
CA GLN A 193 -15.48 -20.90 -5.42
C GLN A 193 -16.93 -21.34 -5.67
N LEU A 194 -17.72 -21.48 -4.61
CA LEU A 194 -19.14 -21.85 -4.74
C LEU A 194 -19.94 -20.74 -5.41
N LEU A 195 -19.66 -19.49 -5.08
CA LEU A 195 -20.30 -18.32 -5.66
C LEU A 195 -19.97 -18.18 -7.16
N ALA A 196 -18.74 -18.47 -7.59
CA ALA A 196 -18.35 -18.49 -8.99
C ALA A 196 -19.19 -19.53 -9.76
N ASN A 197 -19.34 -20.72 -9.18
CA ASN A 197 -20.15 -21.78 -9.77
C ASN A 197 -21.64 -21.38 -9.85
N ILE A 198 -22.16 -20.63 -8.87
CA ILE A 198 -23.52 -20.06 -8.93
C ILE A 198 -23.62 -19.04 -10.07
N TYR A 199 -22.66 -18.12 -10.21
CA TYR A 199 -22.65 -17.15 -11.30
C TYR A 199 -22.62 -17.83 -12.67
N ILE A 200 -21.86 -18.92 -12.83
CA ILE A 200 -21.86 -19.74 -14.06
C ILE A 200 -23.26 -20.28 -14.33
N ARG A 201 -23.93 -20.87 -13.33
CA ARG A 201 -25.30 -21.41 -13.48
C ARG A 201 -26.34 -20.34 -13.80
N LYS A 202 -26.14 -19.11 -13.31
CA LYS A 202 -26.99 -17.95 -13.62
C LYS A 202 -26.70 -17.30 -14.98
N GLY A 203 -25.68 -17.76 -15.71
CA GLY A 203 -25.23 -17.15 -16.97
C GLY A 203 -24.42 -15.86 -16.79
N GLU A 204 -24.02 -15.51 -15.56
CA GLU A 204 -23.22 -14.32 -15.24
C GLU A 204 -21.71 -14.59 -15.42
N PHE A 205 -21.33 -15.05 -16.62
CA PHE A 205 -20.00 -15.63 -16.87
C PHE A 205 -18.81 -14.69 -16.60
N LYS A 206 -18.93 -13.39 -16.92
CA LYS A 206 -17.85 -12.43 -16.68
C LYS A 206 -17.55 -12.26 -15.18
N LYS A 207 -18.59 -12.21 -14.34
CA LYS A 207 -18.41 -12.13 -12.88
C LYS A 207 -17.74 -13.39 -12.34
N ALA A 208 -18.16 -14.56 -12.82
CA ALA A 208 -17.52 -15.81 -12.45
C ALA A 208 -16.04 -15.85 -12.84
N ARG A 209 -15.70 -15.51 -14.09
CA ARG A 209 -14.31 -15.48 -14.57
C ARG A 209 -13.46 -14.50 -13.78
N LYS A 210 -13.91 -13.26 -13.58
CA LYS A 210 -13.19 -12.27 -12.79
C LYS A 210 -12.80 -12.84 -11.41
N MET A 211 -13.75 -13.45 -10.71
CA MET A 211 -13.50 -14.02 -9.38
C MET A 211 -12.54 -15.22 -9.42
N LEU A 212 -12.76 -16.17 -10.34
CA LEU A 212 -11.90 -17.35 -10.48
C LEU A 212 -10.46 -16.99 -10.89
N GLN A 213 -10.29 -16.00 -11.77
CA GLN A 213 -8.97 -15.55 -12.21
C GLN A 213 -8.24 -14.80 -11.08
N SER A 214 -8.94 -13.97 -10.30
CA SER A 214 -8.37 -13.36 -9.09
C SER A 214 -7.92 -14.41 -8.07
N MET A 215 -8.73 -15.46 -7.85
CA MET A 215 -8.34 -16.58 -6.99
C MET A 215 -7.13 -17.34 -7.54
N LEU A 216 -7.09 -17.60 -8.84
CA LEU A 216 -5.95 -18.28 -9.48
C LEU A 216 -4.66 -17.48 -9.26
N PHE A 217 -4.69 -16.17 -9.53
CA PHE A 217 -3.55 -15.28 -9.31
C PHE A 217 -3.09 -15.32 -7.84
N GLN A 218 -4.01 -15.12 -6.88
CA GLN A 218 -3.69 -15.17 -5.45
C GLN A 218 -3.08 -16.50 -5.02
N ASN A 219 -3.61 -17.63 -5.52
CA ASN A 219 -3.08 -18.95 -5.19
C ASN A 219 -1.68 -19.18 -5.75
N ILE A 220 -1.38 -18.71 -6.96
CA ILE A 220 -0.02 -18.78 -7.52
C ILE A 220 0.99 -18.06 -6.61
N TRP A 221 0.64 -16.85 -6.15
CA TRP A 221 1.47 -16.09 -5.22
C TRP A 221 1.61 -16.80 -3.86
N MET A 222 0.51 -17.29 -3.30
CA MET A 222 0.51 -17.99 -2.01
C MET A 222 1.35 -19.28 -2.06
N LEU A 223 1.23 -20.08 -3.13
CA LEU A 223 2.03 -21.29 -3.30
C LEU A 223 3.52 -20.96 -3.38
N SER A 224 3.89 -19.92 -4.14
CA SER A 224 5.27 -19.44 -4.20
C SER A 224 5.78 -19.03 -2.81
N LEU A 225 4.98 -18.29 -2.03
CA LEU A 225 5.36 -17.84 -0.68
C LEU A 225 5.54 -19.01 0.29
N ILE A 226 4.63 -19.99 0.26
CA ILE A 226 4.73 -21.20 1.09
C ILE A 226 5.99 -21.98 0.74
N CYS A 227 6.32 -22.13 -0.55
CA CYS A 227 7.54 -22.80 -0.98
C CYS A 227 8.80 -22.08 -0.47
N SER A 228 8.84 -20.76 -0.55
CA SER A 228 9.94 -19.95 0.03
C SER A 228 10.09 -20.18 1.54
N ALA A 229 9.00 -20.14 2.30
CA ALA A 229 9.04 -20.36 3.75
C ALA A 229 9.46 -21.80 4.11
N LEU A 230 9.03 -22.80 3.35
CA LEU A 230 9.47 -24.19 3.52
C LEU A 230 10.96 -24.31 3.24
N SER A 231 11.46 -23.71 2.15
CA SER A 231 12.89 -23.64 1.86
C SER A 231 13.68 -23.06 3.03
N ASP A 232 13.27 -21.90 3.55
CA ASP A 232 13.93 -21.26 4.69
C ASP A 232 13.93 -22.15 5.93
N SER A 233 12.83 -22.88 6.20
CA SER A 233 12.77 -23.84 7.30
C SER A 233 13.80 -24.96 7.18
N TYR A 234 13.98 -25.56 6.00
CA TYR A 234 14.99 -26.60 5.80
C TYR A 234 16.42 -26.05 5.87
N TYR A 235 16.62 -24.82 5.39
CA TYR A 235 17.87 -24.10 5.56
C TYR A 235 18.19 -23.91 7.05
N GLU A 236 17.26 -23.41 7.86
CA GLU A 236 17.55 -23.12 9.28
C GLU A 236 17.70 -24.37 10.14
N GLU A 237 16.87 -25.40 9.95
CA GLU A 237 16.93 -26.62 10.75
C GLU A 237 18.13 -27.51 10.42
N SER A 238 18.38 -27.76 9.13
CA SER A 238 19.23 -28.86 8.68
C SER A 238 20.31 -28.48 7.66
N LYS A 239 20.24 -27.26 7.09
CA LYS A 239 21.08 -26.84 5.96
C LYS A 239 21.00 -27.85 4.79
N ASP A 240 19.83 -28.43 4.54
CA ASP A 240 19.61 -29.36 3.43
C ASP A 240 19.42 -28.61 2.11
N LEU A 241 20.53 -28.42 1.38
CA LEU A 241 20.52 -27.74 0.08
C LEU A 241 19.61 -28.43 -0.94
N SER A 242 19.50 -29.77 -0.91
CA SER A 242 18.67 -30.49 -1.89
C SER A 242 17.18 -30.21 -1.69
N MET A 243 16.73 -30.16 -0.43
CA MET A 243 15.34 -29.80 -0.13
C MET A 243 15.04 -28.33 -0.38
N VAL A 244 15.99 -27.45 -0.05
CA VAL A 244 15.94 -26.02 -0.38
C VAL A 244 15.74 -25.80 -1.87
N GLU A 245 16.60 -26.39 -2.71
CA GLU A 245 16.53 -26.27 -4.17
C GLU A 245 15.17 -26.76 -4.71
N LYS A 246 14.67 -27.91 -4.22
CA LYS A 246 13.36 -28.43 -4.65
C LYS A 246 12.20 -27.45 -4.42
N TYR A 247 12.16 -26.77 -3.27
CA TYR A 247 11.08 -25.83 -2.98
C TYR A 247 11.22 -24.53 -3.77
N LEU A 248 12.44 -24.02 -3.91
CA LEU A 248 12.70 -22.80 -4.68
C LEU A 248 12.46 -23.01 -6.18
N ASP A 249 12.83 -24.17 -6.72
CA ASP A 249 12.49 -24.58 -8.09
C ASP A 249 10.98 -24.65 -8.28
N LEU A 250 10.26 -25.31 -7.37
CA LEU A 250 8.80 -25.38 -7.43
C LEU A 250 8.15 -23.98 -7.44
N ALA A 251 8.65 -23.04 -6.65
CA ALA A 251 8.15 -21.67 -6.61
C ALA A 251 8.28 -20.96 -7.97
N ILE A 252 9.39 -21.18 -8.67
CA ILE A 252 9.66 -20.63 -10.01
C ILE A 252 8.85 -21.37 -11.08
N ASP A 253 8.82 -22.71 -11.03
CA ASP A 253 8.15 -23.56 -12.03
C ASP A 253 6.65 -23.30 -12.11
N ILE A 254 6.01 -23.08 -10.95
CA ILE A 254 4.59 -22.68 -10.89
C ILE A 254 4.34 -21.42 -11.72
N LYS A 255 5.22 -20.42 -11.63
CA LYS A 255 5.09 -19.16 -12.38
C LYS A 255 5.47 -19.33 -13.86
N LYS A 256 6.52 -20.12 -14.14
CA LYS A 256 6.97 -20.44 -15.51
C LYS A 256 5.90 -21.20 -16.31
N ALA A 257 5.04 -21.97 -15.66
CA ALA A 257 3.92 -22.66 -16.31
C ALA A 257 2.94 -21.71 -17.03
N PHE A 258 2.98 -20.41 -16.74
CA PHE A 258 2.14 -19.40 -17.38
C PHE A 258 2.91 -18.55 -18.41
N MET A 259 4.17 -18.85 -18.69
CA MET A 259 4.99 -18.12 -19.67
C MET A 259 4.76 -18.61 -21.11
N PRO A 260 4.96 -17.75 -22.13
CA PRO A 260 5.41 -16.35 -22.04
C PRO A 260 4.33 -15.34 -21.66
N GLU A 261 3.04 -15.63 -21.87
CA GLU A 261 1.96 -14.66 -21.73
C GLU A 261 1.82 -14.10 -20.31
N GLY A 262 2.14 -14.89 -19.28
CA GLY A 262 2.05 -14.54 -17.87
C GLY A 262 3.26 -13.77 -17.33
N ARG A 263 4.33 -13.56 -18.11
CA ARG A 263 5.58 -12.93 -17.65
C ARG A 263 5.34 -11.59 -16.96
N LYS A 264 4.60 -10.69 -17.61
CA LYS A 264 4.28 -9.34 -17.10
C LYS A 264 3.53 -9.36 -15.77
N ALA A 265 2.78 -10.42 -15.47
CA ALA A 265 1.89 -10.49 -14.31
C ALA A 265 2.49 -11.17 -13.09
N LEU A 266 3.37 -12.16 -13.28
CA LEU A 266 3.78 -13.05 -12.20
C LEU A 266 5.13 -12.71 -11.56
N ILE A 267 5.90 -11.79 -12.16
CA ILE A 267 7.09 -11.14 -11.60
C ILE A 267 8.06 -12.14 -10.93
N LEU A 268 9.04 -12.63 -11.68
CA LEU A 268 9.97 -13.68 -11.22
C LEU A 268 11.19 -13.15 -10.46
N TYR A 269 11.54 -11.87 -10.59
CA TYR A 269 12.81 -11.35 -10.05
C TYR A 269 12.96 -11.57 -8.54
N ASN A 270 11.87 -11.45 -7.76
CA ASN A 270 11.88 -11.71 -6.32
C ASN A 270 12.28 -13.15 -5.99
N ASN A 271 11.82 -14.13 -6.79
CA ASN A 271 12.20 -15.53 -6.60
C ASN A 271 13.67 -15.74 -6.92
N TYR A 272 14.19 -15.11 -7.99
CA TYR A 272 15.60 -15.19 -8.33
C TYR A 272 16.52 -14.55 -7.28
N LEU A 273 16.15 -13.39 -6.74
CA LEU A 273 16.87 -12.74 -5.65
C LEU A 273 16.92 -13.63 -4.40
N LEU A 274 15.77 -14.15 -3.96
CA LEU A 274 15.71 -15.07 -2.83
C LEU A 274 16.63 -16.28 -3.05
N TYR A 275 16.60 -16.84 -4.25
CA TYR A 275 17.45 -17.99 -4.60
C TYR A 275 18.94 -17.65 -4.51
N ALA A 276 19.33 -16.50 -5.07
CA ALA A 276 20.70 -16.01 -5.00
C ALA A 276 21.15 -15.78 -3.55
N SER A 277 20.33 -15.13 -2.72
CA SER A 277 20.61 -14.91 -1.30
C SER A 277 20.79 -16.23 -0.54
N ILE A 278 19.95 -17.23 -0.82
CA ILE A 278 20.08 -18.56 -0.20
C ILE A 278 21.34 -19.28 -0.67
N TYR A 279 21.67 -19.24 -1.96
CA TYR A 279 22.94 -19.80 -2.45
C TYR A 279 24.16 -19.12 -1.81
N MET A 280 24.12 -17.80 -1.64
CA MET A 280 25.17 -17.07 -0.91
C MET A 280 25.31 -17.57 0.53
N LYS A 281 24.19 -17.85 1.23
CA LYS A 281 24.19 -18.45 2.57
C LYS A 281 24.81 -19.86 2.63
N PHE A 282 24.78 -20.60 1.52
CA PHE A 282 25.46 -21.90 1.38
C PHE A 282 26.89 -21.80 0.86
N GLY A 283 27.36 -20.60 0.47
CA GLY A 283 28.66 -20.40 -0.17
C GLY A 283 28.70 -20.78 -1.66
N GLU A 284 27.56 -21.06 -2.28
CA GLU A 284 27.40 -21.47 -3.68
C GLU A 284 27.43 -20.25 -4.62
N LYS A 285 28.58 -19.58 -4.68
CA LYS A 285 28.75 -18.27 -5.36
C LYS A 285 28.37 -18.31 -6.85
N GLU A 286 28.80 -19.34 -7.55
CA GLU A 286 28.56 -19.49 -8.99
C GLU A 286 27.07 -19.70 -9.29
N LYS A 287 26.38 -20.49 -8.44
CA LYS A 287 24.93 -20.66 -8.54
C LYS A 287 24.19 -19.35 -8.25
N ALA A 288 24.62 -18.61 -7.23
CA ALA A 288 24.03 -17.30 -6.92
C ALA A 288 24.13 -16.34 -8.12
N ILE A 289 25.32 -16.21 -8.72
CA ILE A 289 25.53 -15.37 -9.92
C ILE A 289 24.69 -15.88 -11.10
N HIS A 290 24.58 -17.19 -11.29
CA HIS A 290 23.72 -17.76 -12.33
C HIS A 290 22.25 -17.34 -12.15
N MET A 291 21.71 -17.38 -10.93
CA MET A 291 20.35 -16.93 -10.66
C MET A 291 20.18 -15.43 -10.91
N LEU A 292 21.17 -14.61 -10.55
CA LEU A 292 21.17 -13.17 -10.80
C LEU A 292 21.22 -12.84 -12.30
N ASN A 293 21.94 -13.61 -13.11
CA ASN A 293 21.93 -13.47 -14.56
C ASN A 293 20.55 -13.81 -15.15
N ASN A 294 19.95 -14.93 -14.73
CA ASN A 294 18.59 -15.31 -15.16
C ASN A 294 17.56 -14.24 -14.79
N MET A 295 17.72 -13.59 -13.64
CA MET A 295 16.91 -12.45 -13.24
C MET A 295 17.05 -11.29 -14.22
N VAL A 296 18.28 -10.88 -14.52
CA VAL A 296 18.57 -9.76 -15.41
C VAL A 296 18.03 -9.99 -16.83
N GLU A 297 18.09 -11.23 -17.31
CA GLU A 297 17.49 -11.61 -18.60
C GLU A 297 15.97 -11.42 -18.56
N ASP A 298 15.28 -11.94 -17.54
CA ASP A 298 13.81 -11.87 -17.43
C ASP A 298 13.31 -10.42 -17.27
N ILE A 299 13.94 -9.62 -16.40
CA ILE A 299 13.58 -8.19 -16.23
C ILE A 299 14.04 -7.31 -17.40
N GLY A 300 14.88 -7.84 -18.29
CA GLY A 300 15.30 -7.14 -19.50
C GLY A 300 14.26 -7.17 -20.62
N GLU A 301 13.32 -8.12 -20.56
CA GLU A 301 12.27 -8.30 -21.57
C GLU A 301 11.10 -7.32 -21.39
N ASP A 302 10.74 -7.01 -20.15
CA ASP A 302 9.63 -6.12 -19.80
C ASP A 302 10.05 -5.14 -18.69
N ASP A 303 9.55 -3.90 -18.75
CA ASP A 303 9.79 -2.92 -17.70
C ASP A 303 9.01 -3.30 -16.43
N ILE A 304 9.74 -3.77 -15.41
CA ILE A 304 9.16 -4.27 -14.15
C ILE A 304 8.43 -3.19 -13.34
N ASN A 305 8.73 -1.90 -13.56
CA ASN A 305 8.00 -0.81 -12.91
C ASN A 305 6.61 -0.59 -13.52
N LYS A 306 6.35 -1.13 -14.72
CA LYS A 306 5.06 -0.98 -15.38
C LYS A 306 4.06 -1.98 -14.83
N TYR A 307 2.84 -1.50 -14.62
CA TYR A 307 1.76 -2.34 -14.14
C TYR A 307 1.52 -3.52 -15.10
N PRO A 308 1.34 -4.74 -14.59
CA PRO A 308 0.95 -5.86 -15.42
C PRO A 308 -0.30 -5.54 -16.23
N GLU A 309 -0.23 -5.63 -17.55
CA GLU A 309 -1.42 -5.67 -18.38
C GLU A 309 -2.07 -7.04 -18.23
N PHE A 310 -2.74 -7.29 -17.10
CA PHE A 310 -3.48 -8.54 -16.84
C PHE A 310 -4.42 -8.94 -17.98
N GLN A 311 -4.98 -7.95 -18.67
CA GLN A 311 -5.84 -8.13 -19.85
C GLN A 311 -5.14 -8.82 -21.03
N SER A 312 -3.81 -8.69 -21.12
CA SER A 312 -3.00 -9.36 -22.14
C SER A 312 -2.68 -10.81 -21.80
N VAL A 313 -2.87 -11.23 -20.54
CA VAL A 313 -2.62 -12.60 -20.09
C VAL A 313 -3.88 -13.43 -20.27
N TRP A 314 -3.79 -14.53 -21.03
CA TRP A 314 -4.96 -15.36 -21.40
C TRP A 314 -5.77 -15.85 -20.18
N CYS A 315 -5.11 -16.10 -19.05
CA CYS A 315 -5.73 -16.58 -17.81
C CYS A 315 -6.11 -15.48 -16.81
N PHE A 316 -5.79 -14.20 -17.07
CA PHE A 316 -6.12 -13.07 -16.20
C PHE A 316 -6.90 -11.95 -16.91
N ASN A 317 -7.44 -12.25 -18.10
CA ASN A 317 -8.01 -11.26 -18.99
C ASN A 317 -9.29 -10.55 -18.49
N GLU A 318 -9.96 -11.08 -17.48
CA GLU A 318 -11.17 -10.51 -16.86
C GLU A 318 -10.88 -9.86 -15.49
N MET A 319 -9.61 -9.87 -15.04
CA MET A 319 -9.19 -9.12 -13.86
C MET A 319 -9.24 -7.62 -14.12
N VAL A 320 -9.70 -6.85 -13.14
CA VAL A 320 -9.78 -5.38 -13.25
C VAL A 320 -8.38 -4.81 -13.08
N LYS A 321 -8.06 -3.79 -13.88
CA LYS A 321 -6.88 -2.94 -13.71
C LYS A 321 -6.97 -2.32 -12.31
N ASN A 322 -6.12 -2.68 -11.36
CA ASN A 322 -6.00 -1.92 -10.13
C ASN A 322 -5.65 -0.47 -10.54
N GLN A 323 -6.57 0.46 -10.28
CA GLN A 323 -6.58 1.79 -10.89
C GLN A 323 -5.69 2.82 -10.18
N SER A 324 -4.87 2.41 -9.21
CA SER A 324 -3.93 3.33 -8.60
C SER A 324 -2.52 3.02 -9.10
N GLU A 325 -2.03 3.90 -9.99
CA GLU A 325 -0.60 4.20 -10.10
C GLU A 325 -0.13 4.72 -8.74
N THR A 326 0.04 3.84 -7.77
CA THR A 326 0.82 4.15 -6.58
C THR A 326 2.28 3.97 -6.97
N ILE A 327 3.05 5.05 -6.88
CA ILE A 327 4.50 5.02 -7.10
C ILE A 327 5.10 4.41 -5.83
N THR A 328 4.86 3.11 -5.63
CA THR A 328 5.08 2.49 -4.33
C THR A 328 6.57 2.33 -4.03
N LEU A 329 7.37 1.94 -5.03
CA LEU A 329 8.83 2.02 -5.03
C LEU A 329 9.32 1.73 -6.46
N ASN A 330 10.45 2.28 -6.89
CA ASN A 330 11.12 1.79 -8.10
C ASN A 330 11.66 0.38 -7.81
N LEU A 331 11.19 -0.63 -8.54
CA LEU A 331 11.57 -2.03 -8.32
C LEU A 331 13.04 -2.27 -8.64
N PHE A 332 13.63 -1.54 -9.58
CA PHE A 332 15.08 -1.62 -9.82
C PHE A 332 15.88 -1.11 -8.61
N ASP A 333 15.41 -0.06 -7.93
CA ASP A 333 16.03 0.42 -6.69
C ASP A 333 15.91 -0.63 -5.58
N THR A 334 14.76 -1.28 -5.47
CA THR A 334 14.57 -2.41 -4.53
C THR A 334 15.60 -3.51 -4.76
N ILE A 335 15.80 -3.90 -6.02
CA ILE A 335 16.78 -4.93 -6.39
C ILE A 335 18.20 -4.47 -6.03
N LEU A 336 18.58 -3.23 -6.39
CA LEU A 336 19.92 -2.71 -6.12
C LEU A 336 20.22 -2.66 -4.63
N ILE A 337 19.29 -2.16 -3.81
CA ILE A 337 19.43 -2.11 -2.35
C ILE A 337 19.58 -3.52 -1.77
N THR A 338 18.79 -4.49 -2.26
CA THR A 338 18.89 -5.88 -1.81
C THR A 338 20.27 -6.48 -2.12
N LEU A 339 20.87 -6.12 -3.25
CA LEU A 339 22.20 -6.60 -3.66
C LEU A 339 23.35 -5.87 -2.96
N GLU A 340 23.09 -4.79 -2.21
CA GLU A 340 24.07 -4.12 -1.35
C GLU A 340 24.23 -4.78 0.02
N ASP A 341 23.33 -5.71 0.38
CA ASP A 341 23.37 -6.48 1.61
C ASP A 341 24.70 -7.23 1.80
N GLU A 342 25.13 -7.35 3.06
CA GLU A 342 26.42 -7.94 3.40
C GLU A 342 26.55 -9.40 2.96
N SER A 343 25.44 -10.13 2.80
CA SER A 343 25.44 -11.51 2.28
C SER A 343 26.04 -11.62 0.87
N PHE A 344 26.02 -10.55 0.08
CA PHE A 344 26.62 -10.51 -1.26
C PHE A 344 28.08 -10.03 -1.28
N ASN A 345 28.64 -9.57 -0.15
CA ASN A 345 30.06 -9.18 -0.06
C ASN A 345 31.04 -10.22 -0.66
N PRO A 346 30.85 -11.54 -0.49
CA PRO A 346 31.78 -12.53 -1.04
C PRO A 346 31.87 -12.59 -2.57
N ILE A 347 30.97 -11.93 -3.31
CA ILE A 347 30.98 -11.82 -4.77
C ILE A 347 31.04 -10.36 -5.27
N LYS A 348 31.22 -9.38 -4.39
CA LYS A 348 31.15 -7.95 -4.72
C LYS A 348 32.18 -7.48 -5.75
N GLU A 349 33.35 -8.13 -5.79
CA GLU A 349 34.43 -7.85 -6.76
C GLU A 349 34.39 -8.77 -7.99
N ASN A 350 33.42 -9.71 -8.07
CA ASN A 350 33.31 -10.62 -9.21
C ASN A 350 32.84 -9.87 -10.47
N GLU A 351 33.51 -10.10 -11.60
CA GLU A 351 33.20 -9.41 -12.86
C GLU A 351 31.77 -9.65 -13.36
N GLU A 352 31.24 -10.87 -13.22
CA GLU A 352 29.88 -11.19 -13.65
C GLU A 352 28.83 -10.54 -12.75
N PHE A 353 29.08 -10.51 -11.44
CA PHE A 353 28.22 -9.79 -10.50
C PHE A 353 28.19 -8.29 -10.80
N LEU A 354 29.35 -7.67 -11.08
CA LEU A 354 29.42 -6.26 -11.49
C LEU A 354 28.68 -6.00 -12.82
N ARG A 355 28.70 -6.95 -13.77
CA ARG A 355 27.90 -6.87 -15.01
C ARG A 355 26.40 -6.90 -14.72
N VAL A 356 25.95 -7.75 -13.80
CA VAL A 356 24.55 -7.77 -13.33
C VAL A 356 24.13 -6.40 -12.79
N ILE A 357 24.91 -5.84 -11.86
CA ILE A 357 24.61 -4.53 -11.25
C ILE A 357 24.54 -3.43 -12.32
N ASN A 358 25.52 -3.38 -13.22
CA ASN A 358 25.54 -2.38 -14.29
C ASN A 358 24.34 -2.53 -15.22
N ARG A 359 23.95 -3.77 -15.55
CA ARG A 359 22.79 -4.02 -16.41
C ARG A 359 21.48 -3.58 -15.74
N ILE A 360 21.32 -3.80 -14.43
CA ILE A 360 20.16 -3.31 -13.67
C ILE A 360 20.10 -1.77 -13.71
N LYS A 361 21.23 -1.09 -13.54
CA LYS A 361 21.31 0.38 -13.64
C LYS A 361 20.94 0.89 -15.03
N GLU A 362 21.41 0.25 -16.10
CA GLU A 362 21.01 0.58 -17.47
C GLU A 362 19.50 0.43 -17.69
N LEU A 363 18.91 -0.67 -17.21
CA LEU A 363 17.47 -0.92 -17.32
C LEU A 363 16.66 0.13 -16.55
N LYS A 364 17.10 0.50 -15.34
CA LYS A 364 16.52 1.59 -14.56
C LYS A 364 16.51 2.91 -15.33
N GLU A 365 17.65 3.32 -15.89
CA GLU A 365 17.73 4.56 -16.68
C GLU A 365 16.81 4.54 -17.90
N ASN A 366 16.71 3.39 -18.58
CA ASN A 366 15.86 3.22 -19.75
C ASN A 366 14.36 3.23 -19.39
N SER A 367 14.00 2.76 -18.20
CA SER A 367 12.64 2.85 -17.66
C SER A 367 12.26 4.31 -17.43
N LEU A 368 13.09 5.07 -16.69
CA LEU A 368 12.87 6.49 -16.37
C LEU A 368 12.80 7.39 -17.63
N LYS A 369 13.61 7.12 -18.65
CA LYS A 369 13.59 7.88 -19.92
C LYS A 369 12.30 7.70 -20.73
N LYS A 370 11.51 6.66 -20.48
CA LYS A 370 10.23 6.43 -21.17
C LYS A 370 9.04 7.11 -20.47
N GLU A 371 9.26 7.71 -19.31
CA GLU A 371 8.24 8.45 -18.54
C GLU A 371 8.27 9.97 -18.78
N LEU A 372 9.36 10.48 -19.38
CA LEU A 372 9.52 11.85 -19.90
C LEU A 372 9.09 11.93 -21.37
#